data_AF-S9U9X1-F1
#
_entry.id   AF-S9U9X1-F1
#
_cell.length_a   1.000
_cell.length_b   1.000
_cell.length_c   1.000
_cell.angle_alpha   90.00
_cell.angle_beta   90.00
_cell.angle_gamma   90.00
#
_symmetry.space_group_name_H-M   'P 1'
#
loop_
_entity.id
_entity.type
_entity.pdbx_description
1 polymer ?
#
loop_
_entity_poly.entity_id
_entity_poly.type
_entity_poly.pdbx_seq_one_letter_code
_entity_poly.pdbx_strand_id
1 'polypeptide(L)'
;MNKPTRKEIAIVQLMLAISLILGVLPPLVMFLVTRRTESYYRDASRTALNFHLTILPFFIVSYALPPWFKYIVLLVETVIILYAMIRIAHKKAYRYPAIPYLKK
;
A
#
# COMPACT_ATOMS: atom_id res chain seq x y z
N MET A 1 19.46 -4.19 -3.54
CA MET A 1 18.42 -5.23 -3.71
C MET A 1 18.47 -5.73 -5.15
N ASN A 2 18.44 -7.04 -5.36
CA ASN A 2 18.35 -7.61 -6.71
C ASN A 2 17.03 -7.19 -7.40
N LYS A 3 17.02 -7.18 -8.74
CA LYS A 3 15.81 -6.86 -9.50
C LYS A 3 14.71 -7.87 -9.15
N PRO A 4 13.48 -7.42 -8.84
CA PRO A 4 12.41 -8.34 -8.48
C PRO A 4 12.03 -9.24 -9.65
N THR A 5 11.74 -10.50 -9.34
CA THR A 5 11.25 -11.50 -10.27
C THR A 5 9.81 -11.19 -10.70
N ARG A 6 9.37 -11.78 -11.82
CA ARG A 6 7.97 -11.62 -12.28
C ARG A 6 6.95 -12.14 -11.26
N LYS A 7 7.29 -13.22 -10.53
CA LYS A 7 6.45 -13.79 -9.48
C LYS A 7 6.27 -12.83 -8.30
N GLU A 8 7.37 -12.23 -7.83
CA GLU A 8 7.35 -11.23 -6.77
C GLU A 8 6.51 -10.01 -7.13
N ILE A 9 6.67 -9.52 -8.36
CA ILE A 9 5.85 -8.42 -8.89
C ILE A 9 4.37 -8.80 -8.89
N ALA A 10 4.00 -9.97 -9.41
CA ALA A 10 2.61 -10.41 -9.49
C ALA A 10 1.97 -10.54 -8.10
N ILE A 11 2.68 -11.10 -7.12
CA ILE A 11 2.18 -11.25 -5.74
C ILE A 11 2.00 -9.88 -5.06
N VAL A 12 2.92 -8.94 -5.26
CA VAL A 12 2.78 -7.57 -4.73
C VAL A 12 1.60 -6.84 -5.39
N GLN A 13 1.40 -7.01 -6.70
CA GLN A 13 0.23 -6.46 -7.40
C GLN A 13 -1.07 -7.02 -6.84
N LEU A 14 -1.12 -8.34 -6.60
CA LEU A 14 -2.27 -8.99 -5.98
C LEU A 14 -2.53 -8.43 -4.57
N MET A 15 -1.48 -8.25 -3.76
CA MET A 15 -1.59 -7.64 -2.44
C MET A 15 -2.16 -6.22 -2.51
N LEU A 16 -1.72 -5.39 -3.46
CA LEU A 16 -2.24 -4.04 -3.67
C LEU A 16 -3.70 -4.05 -4.16
N ALA A 17 -4.06 -4.98 -5.05
CA ALA A 17 -5.42 -5.10 -5.53
C ALA A 17 -6.38 -5.51 -4.41
N ILE A 18 -5.98 -6.47 -3.57
CA ILE A 18 -6.78 -6.89 -2.40
C ILE A 18 -6.83 -5.77 -1.36
N SER A 19 -5.78 -4.96 -1.21
CA SER A 19 -5.76 -3.85 -0.25
C SER A 19 -6.75 -2.73 -0.61
N LEU A 20 -7.16 -2.60 -1.87
CA LEU A 20 -8.25 -1.67 -2.23
C LEU A 20 -9.60 -2.05 -1.59
N ILE A 21 -9.80 -3.33 -1.24
CA ILE A 21 -11.03 -3.83 -0.61
C ILE A 21 -10.84 -4.00 0.89
N LEU A 22 -9.72 -4.60 1.30
CA LEU A 22 -9.44 -4.96 2.69
C LEU A 22 -8.57 -3.93 3.43
N GLY A 23 -8.23 -2.81 2.80
CA GLY A 23 -7.42 -1.74 3.35
C GLY A 23 -6.06 -2.22 3.84
N VAL A 24 -5.77 -1.96 5.11
CA VAL A 24 -4.48 -2.22 5.76
C VAL A 24 -4.12 -3.71 5.90
N LEU A 25 -5.08 -4.63 5.80
CA LEU A 25 -4.87 -6.04 6.15
C LEU A 25 -3.86 -6.76 5.23
N PRO A 26 -3.99 -6.74 3.89
CA PRO A 26 -3.04 -7.44 3.02
C PRO A 26 -1.58 -6.97 3.16
N PRO A 27 -1.26 -5.66 3.16
CA PRO A 27 0.11 -5.22 3.37
C PRO A 27 0.61 -5.51 4.79
N LEU A 28 -0.26 -5.49 5.80
CA LEU A 28 0.11 -5.89 7.16
C LEU A 28 0.52 -7.36 7.23
N VAL A 29 -0.29 -8.27 6.69
CA VAL A 29 0.01 -9.71 6.68
C VAL A 29 1.31 -9.98 5.93
N MET A 30 1.46 -9.43 4.72
CA MET A 30 2.69 -9.60 3.94
C MET A 30 3.91 -9.04 4.68
N PHE A 31 3.79 -7.86 5.30
CA PHE A 31 4.87 -7.28 6.09
C PHE A 31 5.24 -8.16 7.28
N LEU A 32 4.27 -8.68 8.04
CA LEU A 32 4.54 -9.54 9.20
C LEU A 32 5.24 -10.85 8.80
N VAL A 33 4.84 -11.47 7.69
CA VAL A 33 5.48 -12.69 7.17
C VAL A 33 6.91 -12.41 6.68
N THR A 34 7.15 -11.23 6.09
CA THR A 34 8.42 -10.89 5.45
C THR A 34 9.32 -9.98 6.30
N ARG A 35 8.91 -9.62 7.53
CA ARG A 35 9.62 -8.64 8.38
C ARG A 35 11.07 -9.01 8.68
N ARG A 36 11.40 -10.30 8.71
CA ARG A 36 12.75 -10.82 9.01
C ARG A 36 13.63 -10.99 7.78
N THR A 37 13.14 -10.71 6.57
CA THR A 37 13.89 -10.91 5.33
C THR A 37 14.12 -9.58 4.60
N GLU A 38 15.34 -9.39 4.08
CA GLU A 38 15.63 -8.28 3.15
C GLU A 38 15.07 -8.62 1.76
N SER A 39 13.74 -8.57 1.62
CA SER A 39 13.02 -9.01 0.41
C SER A 39 12.22 -7.88 -0.24
N TYR A 40 11.95 -8.04 -1.54
CA TYR A 40 11.07 -7.13 -2.28
C TYR A 40 9.67 -7.04 -1.66
N TYR A 41 9.16 -8.17 -1.15
CA TYR A 41 7.89 -8.20 -0.42
C TYR A 41 7.91 -7.31 0.81
N ARG A 42 8.99 -7.35 1.63
CA ARG A 42 9.10 -6.51 2.82
C ARG A 42 9.07 -5.03 2.45
N ASP A 43 9.85 -4.63 1.45
CA ASP A 43 9.93 -3.23 1.03
C ASP A 43 8.60 -2.73 0.44
N ALA A 44 7.96 -3.51 -0.42
CA ALA A 44 6.68 -3.16 -1.02
C ALA A 44 5.55 -3.11 0.01
N SER A 45 5.42 -4.15 0.85
CA SER A 45 4.40 -4.22 1.89
C SER A 45 4.58 -3.14 2.96
N ARG A 46 5.82 -2.85 3.40
CA ARG A 46 6.11 -1.72 4.31
C ARG A 46 5.65 -0.39 3.71
N THR A 47 5.99 -0.15 2.45
CA THR A 47 5.67 1.11 1.77
C THR A 47 4.15 1.27 1.65
N ALA A 48 3.44 0.22 1.24
CA ALA A 48 1.97 0.20 1.21
C ALA A 48 1.35 0.34 2.62
N LEU A 49 1.92 -0.31 3.62
CA LEU A 49 1.43 -0.26 5.00
C LEU A 49 1.54 1.16 5.58
N ASN A 50 2.68 1.83 5.39
CA ASN A 50 2.86 3.23 5.78
C ASN A 50 1.81 4.15 5.13
N PHE A 51 1.45 3.89 3.87
CA PHE A 51 0.41 4.64 3.18
C PHE A 51 -0.99 4.41 3.78
N HIS A 52 -1.39 3.15 3.98
CA HIS A 52 -2.69 2.84 4.61
C HIS A 52 -2.76 3.39 6.04
N LEU A 53 -1.67 3.34 6.82
CA LEU A 53 -1.60 3.95 8.15
C LEU A 53 -1.69 5.47 8.10
N THR A 54 -1.20 6.11 7.04
CA THR A 54 -1.35 7.56 6.84
C THR A 54 -2.81 7.93 6.53
N ILE A 55 -3.52 7.09 5.79
CA ILE A 55 -4.92 7.33 5.40
C ILE A 55 -5.92 6.92 6.49
N LEU A 56 -5.59 5.92 7.32
CA LEU A 56 -6.48 5.37 8.34
C LEU A 56 -7.12 6.43 9.26
N PRO A 57 -6.39 7.45 9.78
CA PRO A 57 -7.00 8.53 10.55
C PRO A 57 -8.07 9.31 9.79
N PHE A 58 -7.89 9.53 8.48
CA PHE A 58 -8.88 10.22 7.64
C PHE A 58 -10.16 9.39 7.51
N PHE A 59 -10.06 8.06 7.43
CA PHE A 59 -11.24 7.20 7.50
C PHE A 59 -11.94 7.27 8.85
N ILE A 60 -11.21 7.31 9.97
CA ILE A 60 -11.79 7.43 11.30
C ILE A 60 -12.54 8.76 11.45
N VAL A 61 -11.90 9.88 11.05
CA VAL A 61 -12.52 11.21 11.10
C VAL A 61 -13.71 11.32 10.12
N SER A 62 -13.70 10.57 9.01
CA SER A 62 -14.80 10.58 8.04
C SER A 62 -16.15 10.18 8.63
N TYR A 63 -16.18 9.38 9.71
CA TYR A 63 -17.43 9.01 10.40
C TYR A 63 -18.09 10.19 11.13
N ALA A 64 -17.34 11.23 11.46
CA ALA A 64 -17.86 12.47 12.05
C ALA A 64 -18.15 13.56 11.00
N LEU A 65 -17.84 13.29 9.72
CA LEU A 65 -18.02 14.21 8.60
C LEU A 65 -19.19 13.77 7.71
N PRO A 66 -19.64 14.63 6.78
CA PRO A 66 -20.65 14.25 5.81
C PRO A 66 -20.26 12.99 5.01
N PRO A 67 -21.22 12.12 4.65
CA PRO A 67 -20.94 10.83 4.00
C PRO A 67 -20.09 10.91 2.73
N TRP A 68 -20.17 12.03 1.99
CA TRP A 68 -19.39 12.24 0.77
C TRP A 68 -17.88 12.30 1.00
N PHE A 69 -17.44 12.72 2.19
CA PHE A 69 -16.01 12.82 2.53
C PHE A 69 -15.31 11.46 2.46
N LYS A 70 -15.96 10.39 2.93
CA LYS A 70 -15.44 9.02 2.85
C LYS A 70 -15.14 8.59 1.41
N TYR A 71 -16.00 8.93 0.47
CA TYR A 71 -15.81 8.58 -0.94
C TYR A 71 -14.65 9.35 -1.58
N ILE A 72 -14.39 10.58 -1.15
CA ILE A 72 -13.21 11.34 -1.59
C ILE A 72 -11.93 10.67 -1.08
N VAL A 73 -11.90 10.27 0.20
CA VAL A 73 -10.74 9.57 0.77
C VAL A 73 -10.48 8.26 0.01
N LEU A 74 -11.53 7.46 -0.25
CA LEU A 74 -11.44 6.23 -1.05
C LEU A 74 -10.94 6.50 -2.48
N LEU A 75 -11.41 7.56 -3.13
CA LEU A 75 -10.99 7.93 -4.48
C LEU A 75 -9.50 8.27 -4.52
N VAL A 76 -9.03 9.09 -3.57
CA VAL A 76 -7.61 9.49 -3.46
C VAL A 76 -6.73 8.26 -3.18
N GLU A 77 -7.13 7.41 -2.24
CA GLU A 77 -6.44 6.16 -1.92
C GLU A 77 -6.33 5.27 -3.18
N THR A 78 -7.44 5.08 -3.88
CA THR A 78 -7.52 4.23 -5.07
C THR A 78 -6.61 4.75 -6.18
N VAL A 79 -6.65 6.04 -6.50
CA VAL A 79 -5.80 6.63 -7.55
C VAL A 79 -4.31 6.45 -7.23
N ILE A 80 -3.91 6.65 -5.97
CA ILE A 80 -2.51 6.51 -5.55
C ILE A 80 -2.06 5.04 -5.61
N ILE A 81 -2.89 4.09 -5.20
CA ILE A 81 -2.57 2.65 -5.28
C ILE A 81 -2.50 2.21 -6.74
N LEU A 82 -3.44 2.61 -7.60
CA LEU A 82 -3.40 2.30 -9.03
C LEU A 82 -2.15 2.88 -9.70
N TYR A 83 -1.76 4.10 -9.36
CA TYR A 83 -0.51 4.69 -9.82
C TYR A 83 0.70 3.82 -9.42
N ALA A 84 0.76 3.38 -8.16
CA ALA A 84 1.83 2.50 -7.69
C ALA A 84 1.83 1.15 -8.43
N MET A 85 0.66 0.55 -8.64
CA MET A 85 0.49 -0.67 -9.44
C MET A 85 1.05 -0.49 -10.86
N ILE A 86 0.70 0.59 -11.55
CA ILE A 86 1.21 0.89 -12.91
C ILE A 86 2.73 1.05 -12.90
N ARG A 87 3.29 1.74 -11.90
CA ARG A 87 4.74 1.94 -11.78
C ARG A 87 5.49 0.63 -11.53
N ILE A 88 4.96 -0.22 -10.64
CA ILE A 88 5.52 -1.54 -10.35
C ILE A 88 5.47 -2.43 -11.60
N ALA A 89 4.38 -2.41 -12.36
CA ALA A 89 4.25 -3.18 -13.60
C ALA A 89 5.32 -2.79 -14.63
N HIS A 90 5.64 -1.49 -14.72
CA HIS A 90 6.73 -0.97 -15.55
C HIS A 90 8.13 -1.11 -14.91
N LYS A 91 8.25 -1.75 -13.74
CA LYS A 91 9.51 -1.87 -12.97
C LYS A 91 10.16 -0.52 -12.67
N LYS A 92 9.37 0.55 -12.58
CA LYS A 92 9.82 1.90 -12.21
C LYS A 92 9.71 2.06 -10.70
N ALA A 93 10.65 2.80 -10.11
CA ALA A 93 10.53 3.20 -8.71
C ALA A 93 9.24 4.01 -8.51
N TYR A 94 8.62 3.91 -7.34
CA TYR A 94 7.47 4.73 -6.95
C TYR A 94 7.63 5.11 -5.47
N ARG A 95 6.95 6.16 -5.06
CA ARG A 95 6.87 6.59 -3.66
C ARG A 95 5.44 6.96 -3.36
N TYR A 96 4.94 6.47 -2.24
CA TYR A 96 3.68 6.97 -1.69
C TYR A 96 3.92 8.31 -0.98
N PRO A 97 2.97 9.25 -1.04
CA PRO A 97 2.93 10.38 -0.12
C PRO A 97 2.48 9.89 1.26
N ALA A 98 3.36 9.15 1.94
CA ALA A 98 3.08 8.47 3.19
C ALA A 98 4.06 8.87 4.29
N ILE A 99 3.57 8.93 5.52
CA ILE A 99 4.40 9.12 6.70
C ILE A 99 5.15 7.81 6.97
N PRO A 100 6.49 7.82 7.13
CA PRO A 100 7.29 6.61 7.29
C PRO A 100 7.24 6.09 8.74
N TYR A 101 6.10 5.56 9.17
CA TYR A 101 5.94 4.94 10.51
C TYR A 101 6.88 3.75 10.70
N LEU A 102 6.95 2.89 9.69
CA LEU A 102 7.86 1.76 9.62
C LEU A 102 9.12 2.17 8.86
N LYS A 103 10.25 2.17 9.56
CA LYS A 103 11.57 2.55 9.02
C LYS A 103 12.24 1.38 8.27
N LYS A 104 13.30 1.70 7.54
CA LYS A 104 14.12 0.73 6.79
C LYS A 104 14.93 -0.17 7.70
#